data_AF-A0A7V0LUA6-F1
#
_entry.id   AF-A0A7V0LUA6-F1
#
_cell.length_a   1.000
_cell.length_b   1.000
_cell.length_c   1.000
_cell.angle_alpha   90.00
_cell.angle_beta   90.00
_cell.angle_gamma   90.00
#
_symmetry.space_group_name_H-M   'P 1'
#
loop_
_entity.id
_entity.type
_entity.pdbx_description
1 polymer ?
#
loop_
_entity_poly.entity_id
_entity_poly.type
_entity_poly.pdbx_seq_one_letter_code
_entity_poly.pdbx_strand_id
1 'polypeptide(L)'
;MTKSSKKISVLILSLFLFSSCAKKIEVSKDRPRPGDVVIIKVREDLKHPLAEVVTYKKNMDWKYEVVSPSLEGNVYVFKIQTDTLASLLEYRVIDENDRILPEKEEGIVIFYEENKPVRNAYFYRGLIVEGLIPYRKSFEEKEHKKRMKKALEYYRMELQYYPDNIEVLSRIYSDELYLTPDEEKQSYLNQVKMAVDSILMVRQDLPAYRFAYNTAELFNFPEINSYYNKLLSYPPDARTLDIIYRRTLQSVRRMPPNQALATLEDFIDKYSDIYSRIDKAPQFLSTVYNWLYYISIWQGDTGKALNALEHLIEIIPYDPMPYIVKASLYIDSGFRDLEEAGRLLKEASEKFDRISILYVYPFYDVEERKSRVDRTKTSFYRVLGRYNELTGNLDDAIAAYEKVIELQGGEFFAEPDDHMVLADLYTEKGDYNNAGKYYLYAIVTGGNRDGIRLKLQEMFKKEGVSDNLIAQKVDSI
;
A
#
# COMPACT_ATOMS: atom_id res chain seq x y z
N MET A 1 67.66 61.48 27.18
CA MET A 1 66.19 61.37 27.29
C MET A 1 65.80 59.92 27.17
N THR A 2 65.23 59.40 28.24
CA THR A 2 64.64 58.07 28.43
C THR A 2 63.27 57.95 27.75
N LYS A 3 62.93 56.77 27.24
CA LYS A 3 61.80 55.97 27.76
C LYS A 3 61.69 54.61 27.07
N SER A 4 61.76 53.57 27.90
CA SER A 4 61.38 52.20 27.62
C SER A 4 59.89 51.95 27.90
N SER A 5 59.34 50.96 27.19
CA SER A 5 58.29 49.99 27.56
C SER A 5 56.98 50.43 28.23
N LYS A 6 55.85 50.02 27.62
CA LYS A 6 54.79 49.20 28.26
C LYS A 6 53.82 48.63 27.22
N LYS A 7 53.44 47.37 27.46
CA LYS A 7 52.50 46.51 26.71
C LYS A 7 51.07 47.03 26.78
N ILE A 8 50.28 46.82 25.72
CA ILE A 8 48.86 46.41 25.83
C ILE A 8 48.57 45.37 24.74
N SER A 9 48.23 44.17 25.21
CA SER A 9 47.66 43.05 24.47
C SER A 9 46.15 43.24 24.32
N VAL A 10 45.61 43.13 23.11
CA VAL A 10 44.25 42.63 22.87
C VAL A 10 44.26 41.83 21.57
N LEU A 11 44.30 40.51 21.73
CA LEU A 11 44.01 39.54 20.70
C LEU A 11 42.48 39.40 20.66
N ILE A 12 41.81 39.99 19.68
CA ILE A 12 40.47 39.58 19.28
C ILE A 12 40.63 38.93 17.91
N LEU A 13 40.95 37.65 17.94
CA LEU A 13 40.75 36.77 16.80
C LEU A 13 39.25 36.53 16.74
N SER A 14 38.57 37.22 15.84
CA SER A 14 37.20 36.90 15.44
C SER A 14 37.21 35.51 14.80
N LEU A 15 36.97 34.49 15.62
CA LEU A 15 36.45 33.20 15.19
C LEU A 15 35.09 33.46 14.53
N PHE A 16 35.10 33.74 13.24
CA PHE A 16 33.99 33.36 12.39
C PHE A 16 33.96 31.83 12.38
N LEU A 17 33.29 31.26 13.38
CA LEU A 17 32.68 29.95 13.29
C LEU A 17 31.70 30.02 12.12
N PHE A 18 32.19 29.72 10.92
CA PHE A 18 31.36 29.13 9.89
C PHE A 18 30.94 27.78 10.44
N SER A 19 29.88 27.75 11.26
CA SER A 19 29.05 26.57 11.37
C SER A 19 28.45 26.37 9.98
N SER A 20 29.17 25.66 9.11
CA SER A 20 28.52 25.00 8.00
C SER A 20 27.41 24.18 8.66
N CYS A 21 26.15 24.58 8.51
CA CYS A 21 25.03 23.74 8.89
C CYS A 21 25.24 22.42 8.15
N ALA A 22 25.78 21.42 8.85
CA ALA A 22 25.95 20.10 8.29
C ALA A 22 24.56 19.68 7.80
N LYS A 23 24.45 19.26 6.54
CA LYS A 23 23.15 18.83 6.01
C LYS A 23 22.60 17.75 6.94
N LYS A 24 21.32 17.87 7.29
CA LYS A 24 20.59 16.90 8.12
C LYS A 24 20.69 15.48 7.55
N ILE A 25 20.73 15.39 6.22
CA ILE A 25 20.91 14.16 5.46
C ILE A 25 22.09 14.32 4.49
N GLU A 26 22.94 13.30 4.42
CA GLU A 26 24.06 13.20 3.50
C GLU A 26 24.00 11.87 2.75
N VAL A 27 24.17 11.89 1.43
CA VAL A 27 24.19 10.69 0.57
C VAL A 27 25.61 10.53 0.01
N SER A 28 26.17 9.32 0.09
CA SER A 28 27.61 9.08 -0.13
C SER A 28 28.16 9.30 -1.53
N LYS A 29 27.31 9.38 -2.57
CA LYS A 29 27.75 9.52 -3.96
C LYS A 29 26.80 10.44 -4.73
N ASP A 30 27.35 11.43 -5.41
CA ASP A 30 26.59 12.31 -6.31
C ASP A 30 26.16 11.61 -7.61
N ARG A 31 26.95 10.61 -8.06
CA ARG A 31 26.72 9.82 -9.29
C ARG A 31 27.05 8.34 -9.07
N PRO A 32 26.23 7.59 -8.32
CA PRO A 32 26.46 6.16 -8.13
C PRO A 32 26.22 5.37 -9.43
N ARG A 33 26.87 4.22 -9.55
CA ARG A 33 26.66 3.24 -10.63
C ARG A 33 25.71 2.12 -10.18
N PRO A 34 24.97 1.47 -11.09
CA PRO A 34 24.18 0.29 -10.73
C PRO A 34 25.06 -0.76 -10.04
N GLY A 35 24.57 -1.35 -8.95
CA GLY A 35 25.34 -2.27 -8.11
C GLY A 35 26.12 -1.61 -6.97
N ASP A 36 26.19 -0.28 -6.92
CA ASP A 36 26.84 0.42 -5.81
C ASP A 36 26.04 0.30 -4.50
N VAL A 37 26.78 0.37 -3.39
CA VAL A 37 26.20 0.66 -2.07
C VAL A 37 25.98 2.16 -1.93
N VAL A 38 24.72 2.55 -1.77
CA VAL A 38 24.32 3.92 -1.43
C VAL A 38 24.24 4.04 0.09
N ILE A 39 24.99 4.99 0.66
CA ILE A 39 24.98 5.25 2.10
C ILE A 39 24.21 6.54 2.36
N ILE A 40 23.18 6.47 3.19
CA ILE A 40 22.42 7.62 3.68
C ILE A 40 22.81 7.83 5.14
N LYS A 41 23.32 9.01 5.46
CA LYS A 41 23.65 9.42 6.83
C LYS A 41 22.64 10.45 7.30
N VAL A 42 22.08 10.24 8.48
CA VAL A 42 21.11 11.14 9.10
C VAL A 42 21.66 11.64 10.44
N ARG A 43 21.76 12.96 10.57
CA ARG A 43 22.28 13.67 11.76
C ARG A 43 21.13 14.40 12.47
N GLU A 44 20.15 13.62 12.89
CA GLU A 44 18.94 14.09 13.58
C GLU A 44 18.66 13.16 14.76
N ASP A 45 18.07 13.71 15.82
CA ASP A 45 17.61 12.94 16.97
C ASP A 45 16.27 12.26 16.61
N LEU A 46 16.38 11.09 15.96
CA LEU A 46 15.26 10.23 15.57
C LEU A 46 15.12 9.06 16.54
N LYS A 47 13.88 8.66 16.83
CA LYS A 47 13.60 7.52 17.70
C LYS A 47 13.35 6.27 16.86
N HIS A 48 14.22 5.25 16.99
CA HIS A 48 14.20 3.99 16.23
C HIS A 48 13.92 4.19 14.72
N PRO A 49 14.75 4.96 13.98
CA PRO A 49 14.47 5.25 12.59
C PRO A 49 14.65 4.04 11.69
N LEU A 50 13.84 3.97 10.63
CA LEU A 50 13.89 2.98 9.56
C LEU A 50 13.91 3.73 8.22
N ALA A 51 14.61 3.21 7.21
CA ALA A 51 14.55 3.74 5.86
C ALA A 51 13.65 2.87 4.99
N GLU A 52 12.62 3.48 4.41
CA GLU A 52 11.88 2.88 3.30
C GLU A 52 12.59 3.24 2.00
N VAL A 53 12.82 2.23 1.17
CA VAL A 53 13.60 2.36 -0.06
C VAL A 53 12.85 1.72 -1.20
N VAL A 54 12.80 2.43 -2.33
CA VAL A 54 12.35 1.87 -3.61
C VAL A 54 13.47 1.95 -4.61
N THR A 55 13.91 0.80 -5.11
CA THR A 55 14.84 0.72 -6.23
C THR A 55 14.05 0.46 -7.50
N TYR A 56 14.08 1.43 -8.41
CA TYR A 56 13.47 1.32 -9.73
C TYR A 56 14.50 0.84 -10.75
N LYS A 57 14.09 -0.05 -11.65
CA LYS A 57 14.98 -0.77 -12.56
C LYS A 57 14.77 -0.39 -14.02
N LYS A 58 15.81 -0.56 -14.83
CA LYS A 58 15.82 -0.29 -16.29
C LYS A 58 14.66 -0.95 -17.04
N ASN A 59 14.20 -2.12 -16.60
CA ASN A 59 13.14 -2.92 -17.20
C ASN A 59 11.72 -2.52 -16.76
N MET A 60 11.56 -1.37 -16.11
CA MET A 60 10.30 -0.89 -15.53
C MET A 60 9.76 -1.74 -14.35
N ASP A 61 10.66 -2.44 -13.68
CA ASP A 61 10.42 -3.19 -12.44
C ASP A 61 10.88 -2.38 -11.23
N TRP A 62 10.45 -2.76 -10.03
CA TRP A 62 10.89 -2.08 -8.80
C TRP A 62 10.90 -3.02 -7.61
N LYS A 63 11.73 -2.67 -6.63
CA LYS A 63 11.88 -3.38 -5.37
C LYS A 63 11.67 -2.43 -4.21
N TYR A 64 10.84 -2.85 -3.25
CA TYR A 64 10.67 -2.13 -1.98
C TYR A 64 11.41 -2.85 -0.85
N GLU A 65 12.11 -2.07 -0.02
CA GLU A 65 12.87 -2.58 1.13
C GLU A 65 12.71 -1.66 2.33
N VAL A 66 12.70 -2.26 3.53
CA VAL A 66 12.82 -1.56 4.80
C VAL A 66 14.21 -1.83 5.37
N VAL A 67 15.01 -0.78 5.52
CA VAL A 67 16.42 -0.86 5.93
C VAL A 67 16.58 -0.28 7.33
N SER A 68 17.16 -1.07 8.23
CA SER A 68 17.53 -0.60 9.57
C SER A 68 18.89 0.12 9.55
N PRO A 69 19.08 1.15 10.40
CA PRO A 69 20.33 1.86 10.49
C PRO A 69 21.36 1.10 11.33
N SER A 70 22.63 1.40 11.07
CA SER A 70 23.69 1.26 12.07
C SER A 70 23.95 2.61 12.73
N LEU A 71 24.38 2.61 13.99
CA LEU A 71 24.71 3.84 14.73
C LEU A 71 26.22 4.05 14.74
N GLU A 72 26.70 5.12 14.10
CA GLU A 72 28.10 5.53 14.09
C GLU A 72 28.26 6.86 14.86
N GLY A 73 28.52 6.77 16.17
CA GLY A 73 28.46 7.94 17.06
C GLY A 73 27.02 8.43 17.22
N ASN A 74 26.76 9.69 16.87
CA ASN A 74 25.41 10.29 16.87
C ASN A 74 24.80 10.36 15.46
N VAL A 75 25.20 9.46 14.56
CA VAL A 75 24.76 9.46 13.16
C VAL A 75 24.14 8.11 12.83
N TYR A 76 22.90 8.14 12.33
CA TYR A 76 22.26 6.96 11.76
C TYR A 76 22.78 6.74 10.35
N VAL A 77 23.24 5.52 10.06
CA VAL A 77 23.85 5.13 8.79
C VAL A 77 23.07 3.99 8.17
N PHE A 78 22.38 4.27 7.06
CA PHE A 78 21.67 3.28 6.26
C PHE A 78 22.53 2.89 5.06
N LYS A 79 22.73 1.59 4.85
CA LYS A 79 23.49 1.04 3.72
C LYS A 79 22.53 0.30 2.80
N ILE A 80 22.40 0.78 1.58
CA ILE A 80 21.48 0.22 0.59
C ILE A 80 22.31 -0.39 -0.54
N GLN A 81 22.24 -1.71 -0.67
CA GLN A 81 22.85 -2.43 -1.78
C GLN A 81 21.89 -2.45 -2.96
N THR A 82 22.27 -1.83 -4.08
CA THR A 82 21.46 -1.88 -5.31
C THR A 82 21.92 -3.00 -6.24
N ASP A 83 21.06 -3.42 -7.17
CA ASP A 83 21.42 -4.36 -8.23
C ASP A 83 21.95 -3.64 -9.48
N THR A 84 22.39 -4.41 -10.47
CA THR A 84 22.96 -3.90 -11.72
C THR A 84 21.91 -3.37 -12.72
N LEU A 85 20.62 -3.55 -12.42
CA LEU A 85 19.51 -3.03 -13.20
C LEU A 85 18.94 -1.73 -12.63
N ALA A 86 19.40 -1.27 -11.47
CA ALA A 86 18.96 -0.03 -10.85
C ALA A 86 19.14 1.18 -11.78
N SER A 87 18.10 2.01 -11.88
CA SER A 87 18.11 3.29 -12.61
C SER A 87 17.88 4.48 -11.70
N LEU A 88 17.02 4.32 -10.70
CA LEU A 88 16.69 5.33 -9.70
C LEU A 88 16.46 4.65 -8.36
N LEU A 89 16.94 5.27 -7.28
CA LEU A 89 16.61 4.91 -5.91
C LEU A 89 15.88 6.07 -5.26
N GLU A 90 14.73 5.77 -4.68
CA GLU A 90 13.98 6.67 -3.83
C GLU A 90 14.09 6.18 -2.39
N TYR A 91 14.27 7.10 -1.45
CA TYR A 91 14.32 6.77 -0.03
C TYR A 91 13.59 7.81 0.80
N ARG A 92 13.08 7.35 1.95
CA ARG A 92 12.69 8.21 3.07
C ARG A 92 12.98 7.50 4.38
N VAL A 93 13.37 8.28 5.38
CA VAL A 93 13.61 7.81 6.75
C VAL A 93 12.42 8.18 7.60
N ILE A 94 11.85 7.19 8.28
CA ILE A 94 10.70 7.36 9.17
C ILE A 94 11.10 6.93 10.57
N ASP A 95 10.73 7.70 11.59
CA ASP A 95 10.91 7.35 13.00
C ASP A 95 9.60 6.90 13.66
N GLU A 96 9.65 6.37 14.89
CA GLU A 96 8.43 5.83 15.54
C GLU A 96 7.36 6.88 15.87
N ASN A 97 7.70 8.16 15.79
CA ASN A 97 6.75 9.26 15.93
C ASN A 97 6.24 9.70 14.54
N ASP A 98 6.44 8.86 13.53
CA ASP A 98 6.07 9.08 12.14
C ASP A 98 6.68 10.34 11.50
N ARG A 99 7.83 10.80 12.02
CA ARG A 99 8.58 11.89 11.38
C ARG A 99 9.25 11.36 10.12
N ILE A 100 9.06 12.05 8.99
CA ILE A 100 9.59 11.67 7.68
C ILE A 100 10.71 12.62 7.27
N LEU A 101 11.84 12.06 6.82
CA LEU A 101 12.96 12.78 6.24
C LEU A 101 13.38 12.17 4.88
N PRO A 102 13.73 12.98 3.86
CA PRO A 102 13.65 14.43 3.84
C PRO A 102 12.20 14.94 3.72
N GLU A 103 11.96 16.18 4.16
CA GLU A 103 10.63 16.83 4.09
C GLU A 103 10.19 17.20 2.65
N LYS A 104 11.08 17.03 1.64
CA LYS A 104 10.88 17.38 0.22
C LYS A 104 11.40 16.26 -0.70
N GLU A 105 11.27 16.43 -2.02
CA GLU A 105 11.75 15.54 -3.12
C GLU A 105 13.30 15.35 -3.18
N GLU A 106 14.00 15.42 -2.05
CA GLU A 106 15.45 15.28 -1.92
C GLU A 106 15.88 13.82 -1.72
N GLY A 107 14.92 12.91 -1.50
CA GLY A 107 15.14 11.48 -1.30
C GLY A 107 15.39 10.69 -2.57
N ILE A 108 15.94 11.30 -3.63
CA ILE A 108 16.10 10.67 -4.96
C ILE A 108 17.57 10.60 -5.34
N VAL A 109 18.00 9.41 -5.72
CA VAL A 109 19.34 9.10 -6.23
C VAL A 109 19.23 8.54 -7.63
N ILE A 110 19.81 9.23 -8.61
CA ILE A 110 19.86 8.77 -10.00
C ILE A 110 21.17 8.02 -10.23
N PHE A 111 21.08 6.84 -10.84
CA PHE A 111 22.25 6.06 -11.22
C PHE A 111 22.76 6.47 -12.60
N TYR A 112 24.08 6.37 -12.78
CA TYR A 112 24.77 6.74 -14.01
C TYR A 112 25.60 5.59 -14.56
N GLU A 113 25.58 5.45 -15.88
CA GLU A 113 26.53 4.62 -16.63
C GLU A 113 27.40 5.54 -17.48
N GLU A 114 28.71 5.45 -17.26
CA GLU A 114 29.69 6.41 -17.75
C GLU A 114 29.37 7.83 -17.28
N ASN A 115 28.72 8.64 -18.12
CA ASN A 115 28.31 10.02 -17.86
C ASN A 115 26.84 10.28 -18.23
N LYS A 116 26.06 9.22 -18.46
CA LYS A 116 24.63 9.32 -18.80
C LYS A 116 23.78 8.76 -17.66
N PRO A 117 22.61 9.36 -17.38
CA PRO A 117 21.64 8.73 -16.48
C PRO A 117 21.28 7.36 -17.04
N VAL A 118 21.08 6.38 -16.18
CA VAL A 118 20.59 5.07 -16.62
C VAL A 118 19.19 5.20 -17.22
N ARG A 119 18.89 4.40 -18.26
CA ARG A 119 17.58 4.38 -18.92
C ARG A 119 16.43 4.28 -17.92
N ASN A 120 15.38 5.06 -18.17
CA ASN A 120 14.17 5.23 -17.37
C ASN A 120 14.38 5.96 -16.03
N ALA A 121 15.59 6.41 -15.66
CA ALA A 121 15.77 7.15 -14.41
C ALA A 121 14.97 8.46 -14.40
N TYR A 122 14.97 9.22 -15.49
CA TYR A 122 14.17 10.44 -15.57
C TYR A 122 12.68 10.15 -15.80
N PHE A 123 12.35 9.03 -16.44
CA PHE A 123 10.98 8.57 -16.52
C PHE A 123 10.38 8.33 -15.12
N TYR A 124 11.04 7.53 -14.28
CA TYR A 124 10.59 7.30 -12.91
C TYR A 124 10.55 8.56 -12.06
N ARG A 125 11.54 9.45 -12.23
CA ARG A 125 11.53 10.74 -11.54
C ARG A 125 10.31 11.58 -11.92
N GLY A 126 9.92 11.58 -13.20
CA GLY A 126 8.68 12.23 -13.65
C GLY A 126 7.45 11.64 -12.97
N LEU A 127 7.33 10.32 -12.93
CA LEU A 127 6.20 9.64 -12.27
C LEU A 127 6.10 9.94 -10.77
N ILE A 128 7.24 10.04 -10.06
CA ILE A 128 7.30 10.42 -8.65
C ILE A 128 6.83 11.87 -8.45
N VAL A 129 7.32 12.79 -9.28
CA VAL A 129 6.98 14.22 -9.20
C VAL A 129 5.50 14.47 -9.46
N GLU A 130 4.92 13.71 -10.38
CA GLU A 130 3.50 13.69 -10.68
C GLU A 130 2.66 13.09 -9.55
N GLY A 131 3.29 12.29 -8.67
CA GLY A 131 2.64 11.55 -7.57
C GLY A 131 1.87 10.33 -8.05
N LEU A 132 2.31 9.72 -9.16
CA LEU A 132 1.77 8.46 -9.67
C LEU A 132 2.39 7.24 -9.01
N ILE A 133 3.65 7.37 -8.56
CA ILE A 133 4.36 6.31 -7.86
C ILE A 133 5.25 6.91 -6.76
N PRO A 134 5.70 6.06 -5.83
CA PRO A 134 5.01 4.84 -5.44
C PRO A 134 3.81 5.21 -4.55
N TYR A 135 3.86 6.38 -3.91
CA TYR A 135 2.82 7.03 -3.12
C TYR A 135 1.82 7.73 -4.04
N ARG A 136 0.67 7.10 -4.32
CA ARG A 136 -0.37 7.75 -5.10
C ARG A 136 -1.02 8.84 -4.25
N LYS A 137 -0.71 10.11 -4.53
CA LYS A 137 -1.25 11.24 -3.78
C LYS A 137 -2.25 12.02 -4.63
N SER A 138 -3.42 12.29 -4.07
CA SER A 138 -4.34 13.24 -4.68
C SER A 138 -3.84 14.67 -4.42
N PHE A 139 -3.87 15.49 -5.46
CA PHE A 139 -3.55 16.90 -5.37
C PHE A 139 -4.74 17.71 -5.86
N GLU A 140 -4.92 18.88 -5.26
CA GLU A 140 -5.77 19.93 -5.82
C GLU A 140 -5.36 20.20 -7.28
N GLU A 141 -6.35 20.45 -8.15
CA GLU A 141 -6.17 20.51 -9.60
C GLU A 141 -5.03 21.45 -10.02
N LYS A 142 -4.92 22.63 -9.37
CA LYS A 142 -3.87 23.61 -9.65
C LYS A 142 -2.47 23.08 -9.35
N GLU A 143 -2.29 22.37 -8.24
CA GLU A 143 -1.01 21.77 -7.87
C GLU A 143 -0.71 20.56 -8.76
N HIS A 144 -1.73 19.76 -9.10
CA HIS A 144 -1.58 18.66 -10.04
C HIS A 144 -1.09 19.14 -11.40
N LYS A 145 -1.71 20.16 -12.00
CA LYS A 145 -1.27 20.77 -13.26
C LYS A 145 0.17 21.29 -13.20
N LYS A 146 0.59 21.87 -12.06
CA LYS A 146 1.97 22.33 -11.85
C LYS A 146 2.96 21.16 -11.81
N ARG A 147 2.60 20.07 -11.13
CA ARG A 147 3.42 18.85 -11.04
C ARG A 147 3.57 18.17 -12.39
N MET A 148 2.48 18.04 -13.15
CA MET A 148 2.52 17.47 -14.51
C MET A 148 3.43 18.27 -15.44
N LYS A 149 3.39 19.61 -15.38
CA LYS A 149 4.34 20.45 -16.14
C LYS A 149 5.81 20.15 -15.78
N LYS A 150 6.11 19.96 -14.50
CA LYS A 150 7.45 19.57 -14.03
C LYS A 150 7.82 18.13 -14.43
N ALA A 151 6.87 17.20 -14.40
CA ALA A 151 7.07 15.82 -14.84
C ALA A 151 7.41 15.74 -16.34
N LEU A 152 6.71 16.53 -17.17
CA LEU A 152 7.00 16.67 -18.61
C LEU A 152 8.45 17.10 -18.89
N GLU A 153 9.05 17.94 -18.05
CA GLU A 153 10.46 18.31 -18.17
C GLU A 153 11.36 17.05 -18.03
N TYR A 154 11.11 16.21 -17.03
CA TYR A 154 11.87 14.97 -16.84
C TYR A 154 11.62 13.95 -17.95
N TYR A 155 10.38 13.78 -18.43
CA TYR A 155 10.09 12.91 -19.56
C TYR A 155 10.81 13.35 -20.83
N ARG A 156 10.88 14.67 -21.09
CA ARG A 156 11.65 15.21 -22.21
C ARG A 156 13.16 15.02 -22.03
N MET A 157 13.68 15.15 -20.81
CA MET A 157 15.09 14.83 -20.51
C MET A 157 15.40 13.34 -20.80
N GLU A 158 14.51 12.41 -20.45
CA GLU A 158 14.67 10.99 -20.78
C GLU A 158 14.84 10.80 -22.30
N LEU A 159 13.99 11.44 -23.11
CA LEU A 159 14.06 11.37 -24.57
C LEU A 159 15.30 12.08 -25.17
N GLN A 160 15.89 13.05 -24.48
CA GLN A 160 17.17 13.65 -24.91
C GLN A 160 18.33 12.64 -24.81
N TYR A 161 18.35 11.81 -23.77
CA TYR A 161 19.37 10.76 -23.61
C TYR A 161 19.03 9.48 -24.36
N TYR A 162 17.74 9.15 -24.46
CA TYR A 162 17.20 7.93 -25.07
C TYR A 162 16.05 8.24 -26.06
N PRO A 163 16.36 8.77 -27.26
CA PRO A 163 15.33 9.15 -28.24
C PRO A 163 14.47 7.97 -28.74
N ASP A 164 14.96 6.74 -28.58
CA ASP A 164 14.27 5.50 -28.96
C ASP A 164 13.27 5.01 -27.89
N ASN A 165 13.21 5.67 -26.73
CA ASN A 165 12.36 5.31 -25.60
C ASN A 165 10.91 5.77 -25.79
N ILE A 166 10.25 5.16 -26.77
CA ILE A 166 8.87 5.49 -27.18
C ILE A 166 7.82 5.27 -26.07
N GLU A 167 8.15 4.53 -25.01
CA GLU A 167 7.22 4.31 -23.88
C GLU A 167 6.98 5.57 -23.06
N VAL A 168 7.95 6.47 -23.03
CA VAL A 168 7.82 7.77 -22.37
C VAL A 168 6.78 8.64 -23.08
N LEU A 169 6.62 8.44 -24.40
CA LEU A 169 5.70 9.23 -25.22
C LEU A 169 4.24 9.04 -24.79
N SER A 170 3.82 7.82 -24.37
CA SER A 170 2.43 7.63 -23.92
C SER A 170 2.11 8.49 -22.69
N ARG A 171 3.08 8.68 -21.79
CA ARG A 171 2.92 9.55 -20.62
C ARG A 171 2.94 11.02 -21.02
N ILE A 172 3.85 11.44 -21.90
CA ILE A 172 3.89 12.81 -22.45
C ILE A 172 2.55 13.16 -23.09
N TYR A 173 2.00 12.29 -23.94
CA TYR A 173 0.71 12.54 -24.60
C TYR A 173 -0.45 12.62 -23.62
N SER A 174 -0.48 11.76 -22.61
CA SER A 174 -1.49 11.83 -21.55
C SER A 174 -1.41 13.15 -20.78
N ASP A 175 -0.21 13.59 -20.43
CA ASP A 175 -0.01 14.80 -19.63
C ASP A 175 -0.29 16.07 -20.41
N GLU A 176 0.18 16.14 -21.64
CA GLU A 176 -0.10 17.25 -22.55
C GLU A 176 -1.61 17.35 -22.81
N LEU A 177 -2.31 16.24 -23.11
CA LEU A 177 -3.76 16.24 -23.29
C LEU A 177 -4.51 16.81 -22.07
N TYR A 178 -4.08 16.46 -20.86
CA TYR A 178 -4.69 16.99 -19.64
C TYR A 178 -4.46 18.50 -19.47
N LEU A 179 -3.32 19.00 -19.94
CA LEU A 179 -2.97 20.41 -19.93
C LEU A 179 -3.54 21.20 -21.12
N THR A 180 -3.99 20.53 -22.18
CA THR A 180 -4.62 21.12 -23.36
C THR A 180 -6.00 21.70 -23.01
N PRO A 181 -6.32 22.93 -23.45
CA PRO A 181 -7.67 23.50 -23.33
C PRO A 181 -8.73 22.61 -23.99
N ASP A 182 -9.96 22.60 -23.46
CA ASP A 182 -11.02 21.69 -23.92
C ASP A 182 -11.32 21.84 -25.42
N GLU A 183 -11.28 23.06 -25.94
CA GLU A 183 -11.49 23.40 -27.35
C GLU A 183 -10.42 22.81 -28.30
N GLU A 184 -9.23 22.51 -27.80
CA GLU A 184 -8.10 21.98 -28.59
C GLU A 184 -7.91 20.47 -28.44
N LYS A 185 -8.54 19.84 -27.44
CA LYS A 185 -8.33 18.42 -27.10
C LYS A 185 -8.57 17.50 -28.29
N GLN A 186 -9.62 17.71 -29.08
CA GLN A 186 -9.90 16.83 -30.23
C GLN A 186 -8.82 16.91 -31.31
N SER A 187 -8.28 18.11 -31.57
CA SER A 187 -7.17 18.30 -32.50
C SER A 187 -5.92 17.59 -32.00
N TYR A 188 -5.64 17.70 -30.69
CA TYR A 188 -4.52 17.02 -30.05
C TYR A 188 -4.64 15.49 -30.14
N LEU A 189 -5.82 14.93 -29.85
CA LEU A 189 -6.07 13.48 -29.95
C LEU A 189 -5.85 12.95 -31.38
N ASN A 190 -6.22 13.73 -32.40
CA ASN A 190 -5.95 13.37 -33.80
C ASN A 190 -4.43 13.32 -34.10
N GLN A 191 -3.65 14.27 -33.56
CA GLN A 191 -2.20 14.27 -33.69
C GLN A 191 -1.56 13.06 -32.98
N VAL A 192 -2.05 12.74 -31.78
CA VAL A 192 -1.61 11.56 -31.04
C VAL A 192 -1.89 10.28 -31.83
N LYS A 193 -3.07 10.15 -32.44
CA LYS A 193 -3.40 9.01 -33.31
C LYS A 193 -2.44 8.90 -34.49
N MET A 194 -2.18 10.01 -35.20
CA MET A 194 -1.22 10.03 -36.31
C MET A 194 0.19 9.63 -35.89
N ALA A 195 0.61 10.01 -34.67
CA ALA A 195 1.90 9.62 -34.11
C ALA A 195 1.97 8.10 -33.85
N VAL A 196 0.90 7.51 -33.30
CA VAL A 196 0.77 6.06 -33.12
C VAL A 196 0.89 5.33 -34.46
N ASP A 197 0.12 5.75 -35.47
CA ASP A 197 0.16 5.16 -36.80
C ASP A 197 1.55 5.26 -37.42
N SER A 198 2.19 6.42 -37.33
CA SER A 198 3.54 6.66 -37.86
C SER A 198 4.60 5.78 -37.20
N ILE A 199 4.53 5.59 -35.89
CA ILE A 199 5.45 4.71 -35.16
C ILE A 199 5.24 3.26 -35.60
N LEU A 200 3.99 2.79 -35.69
CA LEU A 200 3.68 1.41 -36.08
C LEU A 200 3.99 1.11 -37.55
N MET A 201 4.03 2.11 -38.43
CA MET A 201 4.51 1.96 -39.81
C MET A 201 5.99 1.59 -39.87
N VAL A 202 6.80 2.07 -38.91
CA VAL A 202 8.26 1.86 -38.89
C VAL A 202 8.65 0.72 -37.96
N ARG A 203 7.94 0.55 -36.84
CA ARG A 203 8.25 -0.42 -35.79
C ARG A 203 7.04 -1.29 -35.48
N GLN A 204 7.17 -2.58 -35.73
CA GLN A 204 6.18 -3.60 -35.37
C GLN A 204 6.78 -4.57 -34.36
N ASP A 205 7.28 -4.01 -33.26
CA ASP A 205 7.88 -4.73 -32.15
C ASP A 205 7.04 -4.59 -30.87
N LEU A 206 7.38 -5.37 -29.86
CA LEU A 206 6.67 -5.40 -28.58
C LEU A 206 6.59 -4.00 -27.91
N PRO A 207 7.67 -3.19 -27.83
CA PRO A 207 7.58 -1.81 -27.32
C PRO A 207 6.62 -0.91 -28.11
N ALA A 208 6.60 -0.98 -29.44
CA ALA A 208 5.73 -0.15 -30.26
C ALA A 208 4.24 -0.49 -30.06
N TYR A 209 3.90 -1.78 -30.00
CA TYR A 209 2.51 -2.18 -29.69
C TYR A 209 2.11 -1.87 -28.25
N ARG A 210 3.04 -1.91 -27.29
CA ARG A 210 2.78 -1.52 -25.91
C ARG A 210 2.51 -0.02 -25.79
N PHE A 211 3.34 0.79 -26.45
CA PHE A 211 3.11 2.22 -26.59
C PHE A 211 1.73 2.48 -27.23
N ALA A 212 1.43 1.88 -28.39
CA ALA A 212 0.15 2.04 -29.07
C ALA A 212 -1.05 1.67 -28.18
N TYR A 213 -0.96 0.54 -27.46
CA TYR A 213 -1.99 0.12 -26.51
C TYR A 213 -2.20 1.17 -25.41
N ASN A 214 -1.13 1.62 -24.75
CA ASN A 214 -1.22 2.59 -23.66
C ASN A 214 -1.75 3.95 -24.13
N THR A 215 -1.43 4.35 -25.36
CA THR A 215 -1.87 5.64 -25.92
C THR A 215 -3.30 5.58 -26.47
N ALA A 216 -3.75 4.43 -26.99
CA ALA A 216 -5.09 4.27 -27.55
C ALA A 216 -6.22 4.47 -26.50
N GLU A 217 -5.92 4.31 -25.21
CA GLU A 217 -6.83 4.68 -24.10
C GLU A 217 -7.27 6.16 -24.16
N LEU A 218 -6.48 7.03 -24.81
CA LEU A 218 -6.77 8.47 -24.91
C LEU A 218 -7.77 8.82 -26.03
N PHE A 219 -7.86 8.02 -27.09
CA PHE A 219 -8.60 8.43 -28.30
C PHE A 219 -9.51 7.37 -28.92
N ASN A 220 -9.36 6.06 -28.66
CA ASN A 220 -10.18 5.06 -29.37
C ASN A 220 -10.22 3.67 -28.70
N PHE A 221 -11.36 3.33 -28.07
CA PHE A 221 -11.57 2.02 -27.42
C PHE A 221 -11.53 0.80 -28.36
N PRO A 222 -12.16 0.81 -29.54
CA PRO A 222 -12.07 -0.30 -30.51
C PRO A 222 -10.64 -0.72 -30.90
N GLU A 223 -9.73 0.24 -31.10
CA GLU A 223 -8.34 -0.05 -31.52
C GLU A 223 -7.50 -0.71 -30.41
N ILE A 224 -7.83 -0.45 -29.13
CA ILE A 224 -7.16 -1.06 -27.97
C ILE A 224 -7.16 -2.59 -28.07
N ASN A 225 -8.27 -3.20 -28.47
CA ASN A 225 -8.37 -4.65 -28.58
C ASN A 225 -7.46 -5.20 -29.68
N SER A 226 -7.31 -4.49 -30.79
CA SER A 226 -6.41 -4.87 -31.88
C SER A 226 -4.95 -4.85 -31.40
N TYR A 227 -4.52 -3.76 -30.75
CA TYR A 227 -3.18 -3.65 -30.20
C TYR A 227 -2.92 -4.66 -29.08
N TYR A 228 -3.90 -4.92 -28.22
CA TYR A 228 -3.81 -5.95 -27.19
C TYR A 228 -3.62 -7.35 -27.79
N ASN A 229 -4.38 -7.71 -28.82
CA ASN A 229 -4.20 -8.99 -29.51
C ASN A 229 -2.81 -9.11 -30.16
N LYS A 230 -2.28 -7.99 -30.67
CA LYS A 230 -0.88 -7.94 -31.14
C LYS A 230 0.12 -8.15 -30.01
N LEU A 231 -0.06 -7.51 -28.85
CA LEU A 231 0.78 -7.74 -27.66
C LEU A 231 0.83 -9.21 -27.24
N LEU A 232 -0.33 -9.90 -27.25
CA LEU A 232 -0.42 -11.31 -26.90
C LEU A 232 0.31 -12.25 -27.88
N SER A 233 0.65 -11.76 -29.09
CA SER A 233 1.39 -12.56 -30.07
C SER A 233 2.90 -12.59 -29.82
N TYR A 234 3.41 -11.80 -28.86
CA TYR A 234 4.81 -11.79 -28.46
C TYR A 234 4.99 -12.49 -27.09
N PRO A 235 6.16 -13.10 -26.83
CA PRO A 235 6.54 -13.50 -25.46
C PRO A 235 6.49 -12.27 -24.54
N PRO A 236 5.69 -12.27 -23.45
CA PRO A 236 5.55 -11.09 -22.63
C PRO A 236 6.82 -10.83 -21.81
N ASP A 237 7.23 -9.57 -21.74
CA ASP A 237 8.18 -9.08 -20.73
C ASP A 237 7.40 -8.63 -19.46
N ALA A 238 8.13 -8.23 -18.41
CA ALA A 238 7.55 -7.75 -17.16
C ALA A 238 6.55 -6.59 -17.32
N ARG A 239 6.66 -5.80 -18.40
CA ARG A 239 5.77 -4.67 -18.70
C ARG A 239 4.51 -5.12 -19.40
N THR A 240 4.65 -5.99 -20.40
CA THR A 240 3.50 -6.55 -21.10
C THR A 240 2.67 -7.42 -20.15
N LEU A 241 3.31 -8.14 -19.23
CA LEU A 241 2.58 -8.92 -18.22
C LEU A 241 1.70 -8.06 -17.32
N ASP A 242 2.12 -6.83 -16.97
CA ASP A 242 1.29 -5.88 -16.21
C ASP A 242 0.00 -5.48 -16.99
N ILE A 243 0.11 -5.30 -18.31
CA ILE A 243 -1.04 -5.00 -19.18
C ILE A 243 -1.98 -6.21 -19.24
N ILE A 244 -1.43 -7.41 -19.49
CA ILE A 244 -2.21 -8.65 -19.56
C ILE A 244 -2.92 -8.88 -18.22
N TYR A 245 -2.19 -8.78 -17.11
CA TYR A 245 -2.72 -8.87 -15.75
C TYR A 245 -3.91 -7.93 -15.51
N ARG A 246 -3.76 -6.63 -15.80
CA ARG A 246 -4.84 -5.65 -15.62
C ARG A 246 -6.07 -5.99 -16.48
N ARG A 247 -5.86 -6.44 -17.71
CA ARG A 247 -6.93 -6.84 -18.63
C ARG A 247 -7.64 -8.10 -18.16
N THR A 248 -6.90 -9.09 -17.66
CA THR A 248 -7.45 -10.30 -17.05
C THR A 248 -8.34 -9.93 -15.87
N LEU A 249 -7.86 -9.12 -14.92
CA LEU A 249 -8.66 -8.71 -13.77
C LEU A 249 -9.92 -7.91 -14.15
N GLN A 250 -9.83 -7.02 -15.14
CA GLN A 250 -11.01 -6.30 -15.64
C GLN A 250 -12.05 -7.25 -16.24
N SER A 251 -11.60 -8.30 -16.93
CA SER A 251 -12.48 -9.29 -17.54
C SER A 251 -13.15 -10.17 -16.49
N VAL A 252 -12.37 -10.71 -15.54
CA VAL A 252 -12.81 -11.56 -14.42
C VAL A 252 -13.94 -10.92 -13.62
N ARG A 253 -13.88 -9.60 -13.37
CA ARG A 253 -14.94 -8.85 -12.67
C ARG A 253 -16.33 -8.91 -13.32
N ARG A 254 -16.40 -9.27 -14.61
CA ARG A 254 -17.64 -9.33 -15.39
C ARG A 254 -18.06 -10.76 -15.73
N MET A 255 -17.28 -11.75 -15.30
CA MET A 255 -17.53 -13.16 -15.58
C MET A 255 -18.37 -13.82 -14.48
N PRO A 256 -19.12 -14.90 -14.81
CA PRO A 256 -19.64 -15.81 -13.80
C PRO A 256 -18.50 -16.38 -12.93
N PRO A 257 -18.70 -16.56 -11.62
CA PRO A 257 -17.61 -16.93 -10.70
C PRO A 257 -16.83 -18.20 -11.07
N ASN A 258 -17.47 -19.24 -11.61
CA ASN A 258 -16.76 -20.45 -12.05
C ASN A 258 -15.78 -20.17 -13.22
N GLN A 259 -16.17 -19.29 -14.15
CA GLN A 259 -15.33 -18.90 -15.28
C GLN A 259 -14.21 -17.95 -14.83
N ALA A 260 -14.55 -17.04 -13.91
CA ALA A 260 -13.62 -16.11 -13.29
C ALA A 260 -12.47 -16.87 -12.58
N LEU A 261 -12.82 -17.86 -11.77
CA LEU A 261 -11.87 -18.72 -11.05
C LEU A 261 -10.90 -19.44 -12.01
N ALA A 262 -11.44 -20.18 -12.98
CA ALA A 262 -10.64 -20.93 -13.95
C ALA A 262 -9.71 -20.02 -14.78
N THR A 263 -10.18 -18.80 -15.11
CA THR A 263 -9.37 -17.80 -15.84
C THR A 263 -8.18 -17.32 -15.02
N LEU A 264 -8.35 -17.13 -13.71
CA LEU A 264 -7.26 -16.71 -12.81
C LEU A 264 -6.25 -17.84 -12.57
N GLU A 265 -6.72 -19.09 -12.42
CA GLU A 265 -5.87 -20.29 -12.30
C GLU A 265 -5.00 -20.47 -13.57
N ASP A 266 -5.60 -20.45 -14.77
CA ASP A 266 -4.87 -20.52 -16.05
C ASP A 266 -3.86 -19.38 -16.22
N PHE A 267 -4.25 -18.18 -15.77
CA PHE A 267 -3.38 -17.01 -15.85
C PHE A 267 -2.10 -17.17 -15.00
N ILE A 268 -2.20 -17.71 -13.78
CA ILE A 268 -1.03 -17.98 -12.93
C ILE A 268 -0.12 -19.01 -13.60
N ASP A 269 -0.69 -20.13 -14.02
CA ASP A 269 0.06 -21.25 -14.60
C ASP A 269 0.82 -20.81 -15.86
N LYS A 270 0.11 -20.12 -16.75
CA LYS A 270 0.63 -19.66 -18.05
C LYS A 270 1.82 -18.70 -17.92
N TYR A 271 1.86 -17.87 -16.89
CA TYR A 271 2.89 -16.84 -16.72
C TYR A 271 3.84 -17.07 -15.52
N SER A 272 3.78 -18.26 -14.91
CA SER A 272 4.60 -18.67 -13.76
C SER A 272 6.10 -18.42 -13.93
N ASP A 273 6.69 -18.78 -15.08
CA ASP A 273 8.12 -18.57 -15.37
C ASP A 273 8.50 -17.07 -15.32
N ILE A 274 7.64 -16.18 -15.83
CA ILE A 274 7.91 -14.75 -15.82
C ILE A 274 7.80 -14.20 -14.41
N TYR A 275 6.79 -14.64 -13.65
CA TYR A 275 6.63 -14.24 -12.25
C TYR A 275 7.82 -14.62 -11.39
N SER A 276 8.48 -15.75 -11.68
CA SER A 276 9.67 -16.16 -10.93
C SER A 276 10.89 -15.23 -11.08
N ARG A 277 10.87 -14.28 -12.03
CA ARG A 277 12.03 -13.46 -12.43
C ARG A 277 11.82 -11.96 -12.29
N ILE A 278 10.68 -11.50 -11.77
CA ILE A 278 10.37 -10.07 -11.61
C ILE A 278 10.16 -9.73 -10.14
N ASP A 279 10.73 -8.61 -9.68
CA ASP A 279 10.69 -8.21 -8.27
C ASP A 279 9.28 -7.84 -7.83
N LYS A 280 8.47 -7.30 -8.75
CA LYS A 280 7.07 -6.94 -8.50
C LYS A 280 6.07 -8.12 -8.55
N ALA A 281 6.52 -9.36 -8.78
CA ALA A 281 5.62 -10.51 -8.86
C ALA A 281 4.75 -10.71 -7.61
N PRO A 282 5.28 -10.57 -6.37
CA PRO A 282 4.49 -10.68 -5.16
C PRO A 282 3.27 -9.78 -5.15
N GLN A 283 3.37 -8.53 -5.60
CA GLN A 283 2.24 -7.58 -5.61
C GLN A 283 1.15 -7.98 -6.62
N PHE A 284 1.53 -8.55 -7.77
CA PHE A 284 0.56 -9.05 -8.74
C PHE A 284 -0.14 -10.31 -8.23
N LEU A 285 0.65 -11.28 -7.78
CA LEU A 285 0.13 -12.56 -7.34
C LEU A 285 -0.74 -12.40 -6.08
N SER A 286 -0.37 -11.52 -5.15
CA SER A 286 -1.21 -11.25 -3.98
C SER A 286 -2.60 -10.74 -4.35
N THR A 287 -2.70 -9.90 -5.40
CA THR A 287 -4.02 -9.47 -5.86
C THR A 287 -4.79 -10.62 -6.51
N VAL A 288 -4.15 -11.46 -7.32
CA VAL A 288 -4.79 -12.62 -7.95
C VAL A 288 -5.30 -13.60 -6.89
N TYR A 289 -4.49 -13.96 -5.91
CA TYR A 289 -4.89 -14.88 -4.85
C TYR A 289 -5.97 -14.30 -3.94
N ASN A 290 -6.00 -12.98 -3.71
CA ASN A 290 -7.15 -12.34 -3.06
C ASN A 290 -8.45 -12.56 -3.85
N TRP A 291 -8.43 -12.40 -5.18
CA TRP A 291 -9.62 -12.69 -6.01
C TRP A 291 -10.01 -14.17 -5.96
N LEU A 292 -9.05 -15.09 -6.05
CA LEU A 292 -9.30 -16.53 -5.92
C LEU A 292 -9.95 -16.85 -4.58
N TYR A 293 -9.46 -16.27 -3.48
CA TYR A 293 -10.06 -16.40 -2.16
C TYR A 293 -11.53 -15.93 -2.14
N TYR A 294 -11.81 -14.69 -2.55
CA TYR A 294 -13.17 -14.14 -2.49
C TYR A 294 -14.15 -14.90 -3.39
N ILE A 295 -13.72 -15.30 -4.59
CA ILE A 295 -14.55 -16.07 -5.53
C ILE A 295 -14.84 -17.46 -4.95
N SER A 296 -13.85 -18.12 -4.35
CA SER A 296 -14.01 -19.44 -3.74
C SER A 296 -14.99 -19.40 -2.57
N ILE A 297 -14.90 -18.38 -1.71
CA ILE A 297 -15.89 -18.18 -0.62
C ILE A 297 -17.30 -17.98 -1.17
N TRP A 298 -17.46 -17.18 -2.22
CA TRP A 298 -18.77 -16.97 -2.84
C TRP A 298 -19.38 -18.25 -3.41
N GLN A 299 -18.54 -19.18 -3.88
CA GLN A 299 -18.95 -20.51 -4.35
C GLN A 299 -19.18 -21.52 -3.21
N GLY A 300 -18.82 -21.18 -1.97
CA GLY A 300 -18.83 -22.11 -0.84
C GLY A 300 -17.67 -23.11 -0.86
N ASP A 301 -16.66 -22.93 -1.71
CA ASP A 301 -15.49 -23.81 -1.77
C ASP A 301 -14.44 -23.36 -0.74
N THR A 302 -14.60 -23.84 0.49
CA THR A 302 -13.70 -23.49 1.59
C THR A 302 -12.27 -24.04 1.35
N GLY A 303 -12.13 -25.19 0.68
CA GLY A 303 -10.82 -25.78 0.41
C GLY A 303 -9.97 -24.92 -0.51
N LYS A 304 -10.56 -24.44 -1.61
CA LYS A 304 -9.88 -23.48 -2.51
C LYS A 304 -9.62 -22.13 -1.85
N ALA A 305 -10.54 -21.65 -1.02
CA ALA A 305 -10.34 -20.42 -0.26
C ALA A 305 -9.12 -20.53 0.68
N LEU A 306 -8.98 -21.65 1.41
CA LEU A 306 -7.83 -21.91 2.27
C LEU A 306 -6.53 -22.00 1.45
N ASN A 307 -6.54 -22.69 0.31
CA ASN A 307 -5.35 -22.77 -0.55
C ASN A 307 -4.90 -21.41 -1.09
N ALA A 308 -5.84 -20.54 -1.46
CA ALA A 308 -5.52 -19.18 -1.88
C ALA A 308 -4.91 -18.35 -0.73
N LEU A 309 -5.38 -18.53 0.50
CA LEU A 309 -4.82 -17.88 1.69
C LEU A 309 -3.41 -18.36 2.02
N GLU A 310 -3.09 -19.64 1.81
CA GLU A 310 -1.72 -20.14 1.99
C GLU A 310 -0.74 -19.44 1.04
N HIS A 311 -1.10 -19.33 -0.24
CA HIS A 311 -0.27 -18.59 -1.19
C HIS A 311 -0.15 -17.11 -0.83
N LEU A 312 -1.20 -16.48 -0.30
CA LEU A 312 -1.10 -15.11 0.20
C LEU A 312 -0.09 -15.01 1.35
N ILE A 313 -0.13 -15.95 2.30
CA ILE A 313 0.84 -16.01 3.41
C ILE A 313 2.27 -16.19 2.90
N GLU A 314 2.48 -17.04 1.90
CA GLU A 314 3.80 -17.23 1.27
C GLU A 314 4.32 -15.97 0.58
N ILE A 315 3.43 -15.23 -0.10
CA ILE A 315 3.77 -14.06 -0.91
C ILE A 315 4.00 -12.82 -0.05
N ILE A 316 3.15 -12.61 0.96
CA ILE A 316 3.16 -11.46 1.86
C ILE A 316 3.09 -11.95 3.31
N PRO A 317 4.16 -12.59 3.83
CA PRO A 317 4.14 -13.19 5.17
C PRO A 317 4.00 -12.17 6.31
N TYR A 318 4.23 -10.90 6.01
CA TYR A 318 4.05 -9.77 6.92
C TYR A 318 2.61 -9.26 6.98
N ASP A 319 1.72 -9.64 6.05
CA ASP A 319 0.33 -9.22 6.07
C ASP A 319 -0.44 -10.02 7.12
N PRO A 320 -0.99 -9.41 8.18
CA PRO A 320 -1.82 -10.13 9.15
C PRO A 320 -3.15 -10.61 8.56
N MET A 321 -3.66 -9.98 7.50
CA MET A 321 -5.02 -10.22 7.02
C MET A 321 -5.26 -11.67 6.56
N PRO A 322 -4.39 -12.30 5.75
CA PRO A 322 -4.56 -13.71 5.39
C PRO A 322 -4.65 -14.65 6.60
N TYR A 323 -3.85 -14.43 7.64
CA TYR A 323 -3.89 -15.24 8.87
C TYR A 323 -5.21 -15.06 9.63
N ILE A 324 -5.67 -13.80 9.77
CA ILE A 324 -6.95 -13.46 10.42
C ILE A 324 -8.12 -14.15 9.71
N VAL A 325 -8.16 -14.01 8.38
CA VAL A 325 -9.24 -14.56 7.56
C VAL A 325 -9.21 -16.08 7.58
N LYS A 326 -8.03 -16.69 7.48
CA LYS A 326 -7.87 -18.15 7.57
C LYS A 326 -8.32 -18.67 8.94
N ALA A 327 -7.97 -17.99 10.02
CA ALA A 327 -8.45 -18.32 11.37
C ALA A 327 -9.99 -18.25 11.45
N SER A 328 -10.60 -17.21 10.88
CA SER A 328 -12.07 -17.09 10.84
C SER A 328 -12.72 -18.27 10.10
N LEU A 329 -12.15 -18.74 9.00
CA LEU A 329 -12.67 -19.92 8.29
C LEU A 329 -12.57 -21.20 9.13
N TYR A 330 -11.49 -21.38 9.89
CA TYR A 330 -11.36 -22.49 10.83
C TYR A 330 -12.31 -22.39 12.04
N ILE A 331 -12.87 -21.22 12.31
CA ILE A 331 -13.91 -21.06 13.34
C ILE A 331 -15.30 -21.38 12.77
N ASP A 332 -15.56 -20.97 11.53
CA ASP A 332 -16.93 -20.83 10.99
C ASP A 332 -17.36 -21.91 10.01
N SER A 333 -16.40 -22.59 9.40
CA SER A 333 -16.69 -23.53 8.32
C SER A 333 -16.90 -24.96 8.83
N GLY A 334 -17.28 -25.86 7.92
CA GLY A 334 -17.32 -27.30 8.18
C GLY A 334 -15.95 -27.92 8.52
N PHE A 335 -14.85 -27.16 8.36
CA PHE A 335 -13.48 -27.55 8.69
C PHE A 335 -13.06 -27.00 10.06
N ARG A 336 -13.95 -27.01 11.06
CA ARG A 336 -13.70 -26.34 12.33
C ARG A 336 -12.45 -26.89 13.05
N ASP A 337 -11.47 -26.03 13.29
CA ASP A 337 -10.22 -26.34 14.02
C ASP A 337 -9.79 -25.12 14.87
N LEU A 338 -10.12 -25.16 16.16
CA LEU A 338 -9.82 -24.06 17.07
C LEU A 338 -8.32 -24.02 17.46
N GLU A 339 -7.61 -25.13 17.40
CA GLU A 339 -6.17 -25.13 17.72
C GLU A 339 -5.40 -24.37 16.64
N GLU A 340 -5.68 -24.69 15.38
CA GLU A 340 -5.09 -24.00 14.24
C GLU A 340 -5.52 -22.53 14.16
N ALA A 341 -6.79 -22.21 14.44
CA ALA A 341 -7.25 -20.83 14.53
C ALA A 341 -6.48 -20.02 15.59
N GLY A 342 -6.23 -20.60 16.76
CA GLY A 342 -5.44 -19.96 17.82
C GLY A 342 -3.98 -19.71 17.40
N ARG A 343 -3.35 -20.68 16.72
CA ARG A 343 -2.00 -20.53 16.17
C ARG A 343 -1.93 -19.37 15.17
N LEU A 344 -2.87 -19.31 14.23
CA LEU A 344 -2.95 -18.26 13.21
C LEU A 344 -3.19 -16.88 13.81
N LEU A 345 -4.04 -16.77 14.84
CA LEU A 345 -4.27 -15.51 15.55
C LEU A 345 -3.01 -15.02 16.28
N LYS A 346 -2.24 -15.93 16.88
CA LYS A 346 -0.96 -15.58 17.47
C LYS A 346 0.00 -15.05 16.41
N GLU A 347 0.13 -15.72 15.28
CA GLU A 347 0.97 -15.27 14.16
C GLU A 347 0.53 -13.89 13.63
N ALA A 348 -0.76 -13.67 13.44
CA ALA A 348 -1.32 -12.38 13.02
C ALA A 348 -0.95 -11.25 14.00
N SER A 349 -1.01 -11.52 15.31
CA SER A 349 -0.70 -10.53 16.34
C SER A 349 0.74 -10.00 16.23
N GLU A 350 1.67 -10.87 15.87
CA GLU A 350 3.10 -10.53 15.72
C GLU A 350 3.35 -9.66 14.47
N LYS A 351 2.45 -9.68 13.47
CA LYS A 351 2.59 -8.89 12.22
C LYS A 351 2.11 -7.44 12.33
N PHE A 352 1.63 -7.01 13.50
CA PHE A 352 1.32 -5.60 13.75
C PHE A 352 2.53 -4.79 14.22
N ASP A 353 3.73 -5.35 14.18
CA ASP A 353 4.96 -4.60 14.42
C ASP A 353 5.24 -3.59 13.28
N ARG A 354 6.09 -2.61 13.58
CA ARG A 354 6.35 -1.50 12.67
C ARG A 354 7.00 -1.91 11.35
N ILE A 355 7.88 -2.91 11.35
CA ILE A 355 8.53 -3.38 10.12
C ILE A 355 7.49 -4.08 9.23
N SER A 356 6.68 -4.97 9.82
CA SER A 356 5.60 -5.64 9.09
C SER A 356 4.63 -4.64 8.47
N ILE A 357 4.20 -3.64 9.23
CA ILE A 357 3.31 -2.56 8.76
C ILE A 357 3.88 -1.82 7.54
N LEU A 358 5.18 -1.54 7.53
CA LEU A 358 5.84 -0.87 6.40
C LEU A 358 5.85 -1.75 5.13
N TYR A 359 6.05 -3.06 5.28
CA TYR A 359 5.99 -4.01 4.15
C TYR A 359 4.59 -4.26 3.60
N VAL A 360 3.56 -4.23 4.45
CA VAL A 360 2.16 -4.51 4.06
C VAL A 360 1.50 -3.30 3.45
N TYR A 361 1.79 -2.14 4.01
CA TYR A 361 1.27 -0.86 3.56
C TYR A 361 2.42 0.02 3.07
N PRO A 362 3.24 -0.48 2.11
CA PRO A 362 4.21 0.35 1.48
C PRO A 362 3.41 1.38 0.70
N PHE A 363 3.90 2.60 0.67
CA PHE A 363 3.32 3.64 -0.18
C PHE A 363 2.09 4.37 0.29
N TYR A 364 1.65 4.09 1.51
CA TYR A 364 0.68 4.93 2.19
C TYR A 364 1.39 6.07 2.93
N ASP A 365 0.72 7.22 3.02
CA ASP A 365 1.10 8.22 4.01
C ASP A 365 0.78 7.72 5.43
N VAL A 366 1.23 8.46 6.43
CA VAL A 366 1.14 8.06 7.85
C VAL A 366 -0.30 7.82 8.28
N GLU A 367 -1.20 8.74 7.92
CA GLU A 367 -2.60 8.69 8.35
C GLU A 367 -3.37 7.58 7.64
N GLU A 368 -3.18 7.42 6.32
CA GLU A 368 -3.81 6.33 5.59
C GLU A 368 -3.28 4.97 6.07
N ARG A 369 -1.98 4.88 6.33
CA ARG A 369 -1.37 3.66 6.88
C ARG A 369 -1.96 3.32 8.24
N LYS A 370 -2.04 4.30 9.15
CA LYS A 370 -2.64 4.12 10.47
C LYS A 370 -4.08 3.66 10.35
N SER A 371 -4.89 4.31 9.52
CA SER A 371 -6.28 3.91 9.28
C SER A 371 -6.40 2.46 8.77
N ARG A 372 -5.50 2.01 7.88
CA ARG A 372 -5.49 0.62 7.39
C ARG A 372 -5.09 -0.40 8.45
N VAL A 373 -4.07 -0.06 9.24
CA VAL A 373 -3.65 -0.89 10.38
C VAL A 373 -4.78 -1.01 11.39
N ASP A 374 -5.43 0.10 11.74
CA ASP A 374 -6.52 0.11 12.71
C ASP A 374 -7.70 -0.73 12.20
N ARG A 375 -8.11 -0.59 10.93
CA ARG A 375 -9.14 -1.47 10.31
C ARG A 375 -8.77 -2.95 10.38
N THR A 376 -7.51 -3.28 10.14
CA THR A 376 -7.05 -4.67 10.17
C THR A 376 -6.98 -5.22 11.60
N LYS A 377 -6.60 -4.37 12.58
CA LYS A 377 -6.70 -4.71 14.01
C LYS A 377 -8.15 -4.89 14.45
N THR A 378 -9.09 -4.10 13.94
CA THR A 378 -10.52 -4.29 14.18
C THR A 378 -10.97 -5.67 13.74
N SER A 379 -10.61 -6.09 12.51
CA SER A 379 -10.88 -7.46 12.03
C SER A 379 -10.21 -8.53 12.89
N PHE A 380 -8.94 -8.32 13.28
CA PHE A 380 -8.22 -9.22 14.17
C PHE A 380 -8.95 -9.42 15.51
N TYR A 381 -9.32 -8.33 16.19
CA TYR A 381 -9.96 -8.40 17.50
C TYR A 381 -11.38 -8.98 17.44
N ARG A 382 -12.12 -8.80 16.34
CA ARG A 382 -13.40 -9.50 16.13
C ARG A 382 -13.21 -11.02 16.09
N VAL A 383 -12.25 -11.50 15.29
CA VAL A 383 -11.98 -12.94 15.15
C VAL A 383 -11.40 -13.50 16.46
N LEU A 384 -10.52 -12.75 17.13
CA LEU A 384 -9.97 -13.13 18.44
C LEU A 384 -11.07 -13.21 19.52
N GLY A 385 -11.98 -12.24 19.55
CA GLY A 385 -13.09 -12.23 20.51
C GLY A 385 -13.98 -13.45 20.34
N ARG A 386 -14.35 -13.77 19.10
CA ARG A 386 -15.13 -14.97 18.78
C ARG A 386 -14.39 -16.27 19.11
N TYR A 387 -13.08 -16.32 18.86
CA TYR A 387 -12.25 -17.45 19.27
C TYR A 387 -12.26 -17.66 20.79
N ASN A 388 -12.10 -16.57 21.56
CA ASN A 388 -12.10 -16.60 23.01
C ASN A 388 -13.46 -17.01 23.58
N GLU A 389 -14.56 -16.51 23.02
CA GLU A 389 -15.92 -16.93 23.37
C GLU A 389 -16.10 -18.45 23.20
N LEU A 390 -15.74 -18.98 22.03
CA LEU A 390 -15.89 -20.41 21.72
C LEU A 390 -14.96 -21.33 22.50
N THR A 391 -13.88 -20.79 23.07
CA THR A 391 -12.95 -21.52 23.94
C THR A 391 -13.26 -21.32 25.42
N GLY A 392 -14.32 -20.59 25.77
CA GLY A 392 -14.77 -20.35 27.14
C GLY A 392 -14.03 -19.24 27.88
N ASN A 393 -13.17 -18.48 27.19
CA ASN A 393 -12.40 -17.37 27.75
C ASN A 393 -13.19 -16.06 27.64
N LEU A 394 -14.31 -16.00 28.37
CA LEU A 394 -15.30 -14.92 28.21
C LEU A 394 -14.74 -13.51 28.53
N ASP A 395 -13.84 -13.38 29.51
CA ASP A 395 -13.21 -12.10 29.85
C ASP A 395 -12.31 -11.59 28.72
N ASP A 396 -11.55 -12.48 28.07
CA ASP A 396 -10.70 -12.12 26.94
C ASP A 396 -11.53 -11.83 25.68
N ALA A 397 -12.69 -12.47 25.53
CA ALA A 397 -13.64 -12.15 24.47
C ALA A 397 -14.20 -10.72 24.61
N ILE A 398 -14.63 -10.37 25.83
CA ILE A 398 -15.08 -9.00 26.18
C ILE A 398 -13.97 -8.00 25.90
N ALA A 399 -12.75 -8.25 26.39
CA ALA A 399 -11.62 -7.33 26.19
C ALA A 399 -11.29 -7.12 24.70
N ALA A 400 -11.41 -8.17 23.88
CA ALA A 400 -11.21 -8.06 22.44
C ALA A 400 -12.27 -7.18 21.77
N TYR A 401 -13.56 -7.36 22.09
CA TYR A 401 -14.63 -6.51 21.54
C TYR A 401 -14.61 -5.08 22.07
N GLU A 402 -14.12 -4.84 23.29
CA GLU A 402 -13.84 -3.48 23.77
C GLU A 402 -12.77 -2.80 22.91
N LYS A 403 -11.71 -3.53 22.52
CA LYS A 403 -10.71 -3.02 21.57
C LYS A 403 -11.27 -2.75 20.18
N VAL A 404 -12.20 -3.56 19.70
CA VAL A 404 -12.92 -3.31 18.43
C VAL A 404 -13.61 -1.95 18.47
N ILE A 405 -14.36 -1.66 19.54
CA ILE A 405 -15.07 -0.39 19.72
C ILE A 405 -14.10 0.79 19.86
N GLU A 406 -13.01 0.64 20.62
CA GLU A 406 -11.97 1.67 20.76
C GLU A 406 -11.36 2.06 19.40
N LEU A 407 -11.01 1.07 18.57
CA LEU A 407 -10.40 1.28 17.25
C LEU A 407 -11.35 1.92 16.24
N GLN A 408 -12.66 1.75 16.41
CA GLN A 408 -13.68 2.39 15.58
C GLN A 408 -13.99 3.83 16.01
N GLY A 409 -13.38 4.32 17.10
CA GLY A 409 -13.55 5.68 17.60
C GLY A 409 -14.44 5.81 18.83
N GLY A 410 -14.81 4.69 19.47
CA GLY A 410 -15.59 4.67 20.71
C GLY A 410 -17.07 4.33 20.52
N GLU A 411 -17.84 4.39 21.61
CA GLU A 411 -19.16 3.75 21.69
C GLU A 411 -20.26 4.35 20.80
N PHE A 412 -20.06 5.55 20.26
CA PHE A 412 -21.04 6.19 19.38
C PHE A 412 -20.69 6.09 17.89
N PHE A 413 -19.51 5.54 17.57
CA PHE A 413 -19.01 5.41 16.20
C PHE A 413 -18.87 3.96 15.77
N ALA A 414 -18.90 3.03 16.74
CA ALA A 414 -18.75 1.62 16.46
C ALA A 414 -19.98 1.01 15.79
N GLU A 415 -19.77 -0.10 15.07
CA GLU A 415 -20.83 -0.80 14.36
C GLU A 415 -21.84 -1.42 15.35
N PRO A 416 -23.16 -1.37 15.07
CA PRO A 416 -24.19 -1.92 15.94
C PRO A 416 -23.96 -3.39 16.31
N ASP A 417 -23.46 -4.18 15.37
CA ASP A 417 -23.23 -5.61 15.57
C ASP A 417 -22.13 -5.88 16.61
N ASP A 418 -21.08 -5.05 16.67
CA ASP A 418 -20.03 -5.20 17.69
C ASP A 418 -20.56 -4.85 19.09
N HIS A 419 -21.45 -3.86 19.18
CA HIS A 419 -22.16 -3.57 20.42
C HIS A 419 -23.09 -4.70 20.84
N MET A 420 -23.79 -5.32 19.89
CA MET A 420 -24.65 -6.48 20.18
C MET A 420 -23.84 -7.66 20.69
N VAL A 421 -22.71 -8.00 20.05
CA VAL A 421 -21.86 -9.10 20.51
C VAL A 421 -21.33 -8.80 21.92
N LEU A 422 -20.84 -7.60 22.18
CA LEU A 422 -20.36 -7.24 23.52
C LEU A 422 -21.48 -7.33 24.57
N ALA A 423 -22.71 -6.92 24.22
CA ALA A 423 -23.87 -7.06 25.10
C ALA A 423 -24.26 -8.53 25.36
N ASP A 424 -24.20 -9.39 24.35
CA ASP A 424 -24.42 -10.83 24.46
C ASP A 424 -23.38 -11.46 25.42
N LEU A 425 -22.09 -11.11 25.26
CA LEU A 425 -21.01 -11.60 26.14
C LEU A 425 -21.19 -11.14 27.61
N TYR A 426 -21.56 -9.87 27.83
CA TYR A 426 -21.86 -9.38 29.18
C TYR A 426 -23.09 -10.06 29.79
N THR A 427 -24.10 -10.38 28.97
CA THR A 427 -25.28 -11.13 29.42
C THR A 427 -24.89 -12.53 29.87
N GLU A 428 -24.01 -13.21 29.13
CA GLU A 428 -23.50 -14.54 29.50
C GLU A 428 -22.66 -14.49 30.78
N LYS A 429 -21.87 -13.43 30.98
CA LYS A 429 -21.11 -13.18 32.20
C LYS A 429 -22.00 -12.87 33.42
N GLY A 430 -23.27 -12.53 33.19
CA GLY A 430 -24.22 -12.10 34.22
C GLY A 430 -24.09 -10.63 34.62
N ASP A 431 -23.34 -9.82 33.87
CA ASP A 431 -23.26 -8.37 34.06
C ASP A 431 -24.34 -7.67 33.22
N TYR A 432 -25.57 -7.76 33.71
CA TYR A 432 -26.75 -7.27 33.02
C TYR A 432 -26.77 -5.74 32.85
N ASN A 433 -26.03 -5.01 33.69
CA ASN A 433 -25.94 -3.55 33.58
C ASN A 433 -25.12 -3.14 32.34
N ASN A 434 -23.93 -3.74 32.17
CA ASN A 434 -23.14 -3.51 30.96
C ASN A 434 -23.80 -4.10 29.72
N ALA A 435 -24.46 -5.26 29.83
CA ALA A 435 -25.23 -5.81 28.72
C ALA A 435 -26.32 -4.83 28.23
N GLY A 436 -27.14 -4.31 29.15
CA GLY A 436 -28.17 -3.31 28.82
C GLY A 436 -27.58 -2.05 28.21
N LYS A 437 -26.47 -1.54 28.75
CA LYS A 437 -25.72 -0.40 28.19
C LYS A 437 -25.38 -0.63 26.72
N TYR A 438 -24.75 -1.77 26.38
CA TYR A 438 -24.30 -2.03 25.02
C TYR A 438 -25.42 -2.36 24.03
N TYR A 439 -26.51 -2.99 24.48
CA TYR A 439 -27.71 -3.08 23.63
C TYR A 439 -28.29 -1.71 23.29
N LEU A 440 -28.29 -0.76 24.22
CA LEU A 440 -28.71 0.61 23.93
C LEU A 440 -27.77 1.30 22.94
N TYR A 441 -26.46 1.11 23.05
CA TYR A 441 -25.51 1.61 22.05
C TYR A 441 -25.76 1.01 20.67
N ALA A 442 -26.06 -0.30 20.57
CA ALA A 442 -26.44 -0.92 19.31
C ALA A 442 -27.68 -0.25 18.68
N ILE A 443 -28.69 0.14 19.47
CA ILE A 443 -29.85 0.89 18.97
C ILE A 443 -29.44 2.28 18.48
N VAL A 444 -28.67 3.02 19.28
CA VAL A 444 -28.26 4.40 18.98
C VAL A 444 -27.38 4.48 17.73
N THR A 445 -26.54 3.46 17.51
CA THR A 445 -25.64 3.37 16.35
C THR A 445 -26.34 2.83 15.09
N GLY A 446 -27.65 2.53 15.15
CA GLY A 446 -28.47 2.21 13.98
C GLY A 446 -28.79 0.72 13.79
N GLY A 447 -28.56 -0.11 14.81
CA GLY A 447 -28.96 -1.52 14.81
C GLY A 447 -30.47 -1.73 14.73
N ASN A 448 -30.88 -2.94 14.35
CA ASN A 448 -32.30 -3.28 14.22
C ASN A 448 -32.97 -3.27 15.60
N ARG A 449 -33.73 -2.21 15.88
CA ARG A 449 -34.39 -1.98 17.18
C ARG A 449 -35.28 -3.14 17.62
N ASP A 450 -36.04 -3.75 16.72
CA ASP A 450 -36.93 -4.85 17.09
C ASP A 450 -36.14 -6.11 17.46
N GLY A 451 -35.07 -6.41 16.72
CA GLY A 451 -34.16 -7.50 17.05
C GLY A 451 -33.45 -7.28 18.39
N ILE A 452 -32.99 -6.06 18.65
CA ILE A 452 -32.31 -5.71 19.91
C ILE A 452 -33.29 -5.72 21.09
N ARG A 453 -34.54 -5.29 20.90
CA ARG A 453 -35.59 -5.40 21.92
C ARG A 453 -35.83 -6.85 22.34
N LEU A 454 -35.86 -7.79 21.40
CA LEU A 454 -35.96 -9.22 21.73
C LEU A 454 -34.77 -9.69 22.59
N LYS A 455 -33.56 -9.30 22.21
CA LYS A 455 -32.34 -9.61 22.97
C LYS A 455 -32.35 -9.01 24.39
N LEU A 456 -32.83 -7.79 24.55
CA LEU A 456 -33.03 -7.16 25.86
C LEU A 456 -34.07 -7.91 26.72
N GLN A 457 -35.17 -8.38 26.12
CA GLN A 457 -36.15 -9.22 26.82
C GLN A 457 -35.51 -10.52 27.31
N GLU A 458 -34.71 -11.19 26.48
CA GLU A 458 -33.99 -12.40 26.84
C GLU A 458 -32.99 -12.16 27.99
N MET A 459 -32.24 -11.06 27.93
CA MET A 459 -31.34 -10.64 28.99
C MET A 459 -32.09 -10.40 30.31
N PHE A 460 -33.19 -9.64 30.31
CA PHE A 460 -33.96 -9.40 31.52
C PHE A 460 -34.57 -10.68 32.11
N LYS A 461 -34.98 -11.63 31.26
CA LYS A 461 -35.40 -12.96 31.72
C LYS A 461 -34.27 -13.69 32.43
N LYS A 462 -33.04 -13.64 31.89
CA LYS A 462 -31.84 -14.22 32.53
C LYS A 462 -31.49 -13.51 33.85
N GLU A 463 -31.69 -12.20 33.95
CA GLU A 463 -31.54 -11.42 35.18
C GLU A 463 -32.59 -11.82 36.25
N GLY A 464 -33.70 -12.45 35.85
CA GLY A 464 -34.79 -12.83 36.76
C GLY A 464 -35.84 -11.71 36.95
N VAL A 465 -35.90 -10.76 36.02
CA VAL A 465 -36.93 -9.71 36.00
C VAL A 465 -38.28 -10.30 35.61
N SER A 466 -39.37 -9.86 36.25
CA SER A 466 -40.72 -10.36 35.95
C SER A 466 -41.23 -9.91 34.59
N ASP A 467 -41.99 -10.76 33.88
CA ASP A 467 -42.50 -10.48 32.52
C ASP A 467 -43.22 -9.12 32.39
N ASN A 468 -44.00 -8.73 33.40
CA ASN A 468 -44.68 -7.43 33.42
C ASN A 468 -43.70 -6.25 33.43
N LEU A 469 -42.61 -6.36 34.19
CA LEU A 469 -41.59 -5.32 34.26
C LEU A 469 -40.68 -5.34 33.02
N ILE A 470 -40.46 -6.49 32.40
CA ILE A 470 -39.76 -6.61 31.12
C ILE A 470 -40.51 -5.85 30.02
N ALA A 471 -41.82 -6.10 29.88
CA ALA A 471 -42.64 -5.40 28.90
C ALA A 471 -42.55 -3.88 29.08
N GLN A 472 -42.70 -3.40 30.32
CA GLN A 472 -42.55 -1.97 30.64
C GLN A 472 -41.18 -1.40 30.28
N LYS A 473 -40.09 -2.09 30.66
CA LYS A 473 -38.72 -1.64 30.38
C LYS A 473 -38.43 -1.60 28.89
N VAL A 474 -38.82 -2.65 28.15
CA VAL A 474 -38.49 -2.77 26.72
C VAL A 474 -39.36 -1.85 25.85
N ASP A 475 -40.62 -1.62 26.22
CA ASP A 475 -41.50 -0.68 25.51
C ASP A 475 -41.06 0.78 25.69
N SER A 476 -40.36 1.09 26.78
CA SER A 476 -39.82 2.43 27.07
C SER A 476 -38.56 2.79 26.27
N ILE A 477 -37.91 1.80 25.65
CA ILE A 477 -36.69 1.93 24.85
C ILE A 477 -37.05 2.14 23.40
#